data_AF-A0A1I2DGK2-F1
#
_entry.id   AF-A0A1I2DGK2-F1
#
_cell.length_a   1.000
_cell.length_b   1.000
_cell.length_c   1.000
_cell.angle_alpha   90.00
_cell.angle_beta   90.00
_cell.angle_gamma   90.00
#
_symmetry.space_group_name_H-M   'P 1'
#
loop_
_entity.id
_entity.type
_entity.pdbx_description
1 polymer ?
#
loop_
_entity_poly.entity_id
_entity_poly.type
_entity_poly.pdbx_seq_one_letter_code
_entity_poly.pdbx_strand_id
1 'polypeptide(L)'
;MKEPKGRYVTGRAISFLAKEFNYHDWMQDWEHIVADYKDINRYFETYMASTDDDIRFALMALIVETSNEGWDSGWITEMWPKVKQLLTDNFLLHEYTIYYWCYSLSDDIEDMFVISPYMRDLWKELTGDNFVSTYDETDLQSENND
;
A
#
# COMPACT_ATOMS: atom_id res chain seq x y z
N MET A 1 16.39 7.20 1.16
CA MET A 1 15.55 6.16 1.77
C MET A 1 16.30 4.85 1.83
N LYS A 2 16.38 4.19 2.98
CA LYS A 2 16.88 2.81 3.08
C LYS A 2 15.71 1.84 2.91
N GLU A 3 15.85 0.87 2.02
CA GLU A 3 14.84 -0.18 1.86
C GLU A 3 14.66 -0.98 3.18
N PRO A 4 13.44 -1.06 3.72
CA PRO A 4 13.14 -1.86 4.90
C PRO A 4 13.06 -3.33 4.55
N LYS A 5 12.95 -4.20 5.56
CA LYS A 5 12.82 -5.63 5.32
C LYS A 5 11.50 -5.92 4.57
N GLY A 6 11.61 -6.54 3.41
CA GLY A 6 10.46 -7.00 2.62
C GLY A 6 9.46 -7.80 3.45
N ARG A 7 8.18 -7.45 3.33
CA ARG A 7 7.05 -8.16 3.94
C ARG A 7 5.96 -8.32 2.89
N TYR A 8 5.39 -9.52 2.81
CA TYR A 8 4.41 -9.87 1.78
C TYR A 8 3.22 -10.59 2.40
N VAL A 9 2.08 -10.50 1.74
CA VAL A 9 0.88 -11.23 2.12
C VAL A 9 1.14 -12.74 2.12
N THR A 10 0.59 -13.46 3.09
CA THR A 10 0.75 -14.91 3.20
C THR A 10 -0.48 -15.62 2.67
N GLY A 11 -0.30 -16.81 2.08
CA GLY A 11 -1.43 -17.63 1.63
C GLY A 11 -2.43 -17.96 2.75
N ARG A 12 -1.95 -18.08 4.00
CA ARG A 12 -2.80 -18.28 5.18
C ARG A 12 -3.72 -17.07 5.43
N ALA A 13 -3.17 -15.85 5.36
CA ALA A 13 -3.95 -14.63 5.53
C ALA A 13 -4.95 -14.44 4.37
N ILE A 14 -4.51 -14.70 3.13
CA ILE A 14 -5.37 -14.66 1.94
C ILE A 14 -6.56 -15.62 2.09
N SER A 15 -6.33 -16.90 2.37
CA SER A 15 -7.44 -17.86 2.52
C SER A 15 -8.38 -17.52 3.67
N PHE A 16 -7.87 -16.94 4.77
CA PHE A 16 -8.70 -16.46 5.86
C PHE A 16 -9.61 -15.31 5.41
N LEU A 17 -9.04 -14.26 4.81
CA LEU A 17 -9.78 -13.07 4.39
C LEU A 17 -10.71 -13.34 3.20
N ALA A 18 -10.29 -14.20 2.27
CA ALA A 18 -11.14 -14.63 1.16
C ALA A 18 -12.41 -15.33 1.67
N LYS A 19 -12.30 -16.16 2.72
CA LYS A 19 -13.46 -16.74 3.37
C LYS A 19 -14.32 -15.67 4.08
N GLU A 20 -13.69 -14.74 4.80
CA GLU A 20 -14.37 -13.69 5.56
C GLU A 20 -15.17 -12.73 4.66
N PHE A 21 -14.60 -12.35 3.51
CA PHE A 21 -15.20 -11.42 2.57
C PHE A 21 -15.91 -12.09 1.38
N ASN A 22 -15.89 -13.42 1.31
CA ASN A 22 -16.43 -14.21 0.19
C ASN A 22 -15.77 -13.86 -1.15
N TYR A 23 -14.44 -13.80 -1.16
CA TYR A 23 -13.60 -13.63 -2.35
C TYR A 23 -12.98 -14.97 -2.78
N HIS A 24 -12.43 -14.98 -3.99
CA HIS A 24 -11.59 -16.08 -4.49
C HIS A 24 -10.17 -15.94 -3.93
N ASP A 25 -9.41 -17.02 -3.71
CA ASP A 25 -8.13 -16.99 -2.95
C ASP A 25 -6.89 -17.46 -3.74
N TRP A 26 -7.03 -17.77 -5.02
CA TRP A 26 -5.98 -18.44 -5.81
C TRP A 26 -5.18 -17.53 -6.75
N MET A 27 -5.47 -16.23 -6.76
CA MET A 27 -4.87 -15.30 -7.72
C MET A 27 -3.53 -14.76 -7.20
N GLN A 28 -2.57 -14.57 -8.12
CA GLN A 28 -1.44 -13.68 -7.87
C GLN A 28 -1.94 -12.24 -7.79
N ASP A 29 -1.25 -11.40 -7.03
CA ASP A 29 -1.66 -10.00 -6.82
C ASP A 29 -3.11 -9.89 -6.30
N TRP A 30 -3.47 -10.82 -5.40
CA TRP A 30 -4.83 -11.03 -4.92
C TRP A 30 -5.49 -9.74 -4.44
N GLU A 31 -4.76 -8.95 -3.65
CA GLU A 31 -5.19 -7.66 -3.13
C GLU A 31 -5.61 -6.69 -4.23
N HIS A 32 -4.90 -6.65 -5.36
CA HIS A 32 -5.19 -5.78 -6.50
C HIS A 32 -6.46 -6.19 -7.26
N ILE A 33 -6.88 -7.44 -7.11
CA ILE A 33 -8.02 -7.98 -7.86
C ILE A 33 -9.31 -7.93 -7.04
N VAL A 34 -9.22 -8.12 -5.73
CA VAL A 34 -10.41 -8.29 -4.87
C VAL A 34 -10.73 -7.08 -4.00
N ALA A 35 -9.82 -6.11 -3.87
CA ALA A 35 -10.07 -4.93 -3.05
C ALA A 35 -11.20 -4.09 -3.63
N ASP A 36 -12.39 -4.19 -3.04
CA ASP A 36 -13.55 -3.35 -3.39
C ASP A 36 -13.75 -2.25 -2.33
N TYR A 37 -13.85 -0.98 -2.74
CA TYR A 37 -14.15 0.15 -1.84
C TYR A 37 -15.45 -0.06 -1.06
N LYS A 38 -16.43 -0.81 -1.59
CA LYS A 38 -17.68 -1.12 -0.89
C LYS A 38 -17.46 -1.88 0.42
N ASP A 39 -16.37 -2.64 0.53
CA ASP A 39 -16.04 -3.43 1.71
C ASP A 39 -15.07 -2.72 2.67
N ILE A 40 -14.65 -1.48 2.38
CA ILE A 40 -13.62 -0.77 3.15
C ILE A 40 -13.90 -0.70 4.66
N ASN A 41 -15.17 -0.47 5.06
CA ASN A 41 -15.54 -0.44 6.47
C ASN A 41 -15.32 -1.81 7.14
N ARG A 42 -15.65 -2.91 6.44
CA ARG A 42 -15.44 -4.27 6.95
C ARG A 42 -13.95 -4.58 7.06
N TYR A 43 -13.11 -4.06 6.15
CA TYR A 43 -11.65 -4.19 6.28
C TYR A 43 -11.13 -3.52 7.54
N PHE A 44 -11.55 -2.29 7.82
CA PHE A 44 -11.18 -1.57 9.04
C PHE A 44 -11.64 -2.29 10.31
N GLU A 45 -12.88 -2.76 10.35
CA GLU A 45 -13.43 -3.50 11.48
C GLU A 45 -12.63 -4.79 11.74
N THR A 46 -12.33 -5.55 10.69
CA THR A 46 -11.55 -6.79 10.77
C THR A 46 -10.11 -6.51 11.20
N TYR A 47 -9.52 -5.40 10.73
CA TYR A 47 -8.16 -5.00 11.09
C TYR A 47 -8.05 -4.68 12.58
N MET A 48 -9.05 -3.97 13.12
CA MET A 48 -9.11 -3.59 14.53
C MET A 48 -9.41 -4.77 15.45
N ALA A 49 -10.17 -5.77 14.97
CA ALA A 49 -10.49 -6.97 15.72
C ALA A 49 -9.37 -8.03 15.72
N SER A 50 -8.50 -8.00 14.70
CA SER A 50 -7.43 -9.00 14.53
C SER A 50 -6.22 -8.70 15.41
N THR A 51 -5.68 -9.74 16.05
CA THR A 51 -4.37 -9.72 16.72
C THR A 51 -3.27 -10.41 15.91
N ASP A 52 -3.60 -10.88 14.69
CA ASP A 52 -2.67 -11.59 13.82
C ASP A 52 -2.06 -10.63 12.81
N ASP A 53 -0.75 -10.44 12.90
CA ASP A 53 -0.02 -9.48 12.07
C ASP A 53 -0.07 -9.80 10.58
N ASP A 54 -0.15 -11.06 10.16
CA ASP A 54 -0.25 -11.39 8.74
C ASP A 54 -1.63 -11.02 8.18
N ILE A 55 -2.67 -11.21 8.99
CA ILE A 55 -4.03 -10.78 8.65
C ILE A 55 -4.09 -9.25 8.57
N ARG A 56 -3.52 -8.55 9.56
CA ARG A 56 -3.47 -7.08 9.58
C ARG A 56 -2.66 -6.52 8.41
N PHE A 57 -1.54 -7.15 8.06
CA PHE A 57 -0.75 -6.78 6.89
C PHE A 57 -1.54 -6.94 5.59
N ALA A 58 -2.20 -8.08 5.39
CA ALA A 58 -3.03 -8.31 4.20
C ALA A 58 -4.24 -7.37 4.13
N LEU A 59 -4.89 -7.06 5.26
CA LEU A 59 -5.97 -6.08 5.31
C LEU A 59 -5.49 -4.68 4.96
N MET A 60 -4.30 -4.28 5.38
CA MET A 60 -3.75 -2.97 5.01
C MET A 60 -3.48 -2.90 3.50
N ALA A 61 -3.00 -3.98 2.88
CA ALA A 61 -2.83 -4.05 1.43
C ALA A 61 -4.18 -3.82 0.72
N LEU A 62 -5.25 -4.52 1.12
CA LEU A 62 -6.61 -4.29 0.59
C LEU A 62 -7.08 -2.84 0.78
N ILE A 63 -6.91 -2.29 1.99
CA ILE A 63 -7.36 -0.92 2.30
C ILE A 63 -6.64 0.10 1.42
N VAL A 64 -5.31 0.01 1.29
CA VAL A 64 -4.55 0.94 0.46
C VAL A 64 -4.91 0.77 -1.02
N GLU A 65 -5.13 -0.46 -1.48
CA GLU A 65 -5.52 -0.72 -2.87
C GLU A 65 -6.83 -0.03 -3.25
N THR A 66 -7.81 0.05 -2.34
CA THR A 66 -9.06 0.78 -2.63
C THR A 66 -8.86 2.26 -2.95
N SER A 67 -7.68 2.84 -2.68
CA SER A 67 -7.35 4.20 -3.11
C SER A 67 -7.16 4.33 -4.63
N ASN A 68 -6.92 3.22 -5.34
CA ASN A 68 -6.89 3.16 -6.81
C ASN A 68 -8.29 3.05 -7.43
N GLU A 69 -9.29 2.57 -6.66
CA GLU A 69 -10.67 2.45 -7.10
C GLU A 69 -11.39 3.80 -7.04
N GLY A 70 -11.33 4.54 -8.14
CA GLY A 70 -12.04 5.81 -8.29
C GLY A 70 -11.15 6.98 -7.89
N TRP A 71 -10.83 7.78 -8.90
CA TRP A 71 -10.03 9.01 -8.85
C TRP A 71 -10.76 10.15 -8.11
N ASP A 72 -11.55 9.82 -7.09
CA ASP A 72 -12.28 10.82 -6.35
C ASP A 72 -11.48 11.24 -5.12
N SER A 73 -11.28 12.55 -5.04
CA SER A 73 -10.85 13.29 -3.85
C SER A 73 -11.48 12.81 -2.53
N GLY A 74 -12.62 12.12 -2.57
CA GLY A 74 -13.29 11.49 -1.44
C GLY A 74 -12.42 10.51 -0.65
N TRP A 75 -11.68 9.59 -1.29
CA TRP A 75 -10.89 8.61 -0.53
C TRP A 75 -9.81 9.30 0.31
N ILE A 76 -9.08 10.22 -0.31
CA ILE A 76 -8.04 11.01 0.38
C ILE A 76 -8.63 11.86 1.50
N THR A 77 -9.79 12.49 1.29
CA THR A 77 -10.37 13.37 2.31
C THR A 77 -11.01 12.61 3.47
N GLU A 78 -11.60 11.44 3.21
CA GLU A 78 -12.39 10.69 4.21
C GLU A 78 -11.65 9.51 4.82
N MET A 79 -10.85 8.78 4.03
CA MET A 79 -10.24 7.51 4.43
C MET A 79 -8.77 7.67 4.81
N TRP A 80 -7.99 8.46 4.06
CA TRP A 80 -6.57 8.63 4.34
C TRP A 80 -6.27 9.01 5.81
N PRO A 81 -6.99 9.93 6.48
CA PRO A 81 -6.71 10.23 7.88
C PRO A 81 -6.77 9.00 8.80
N LYS A 82 -7.69 8.06 8.53
CA LYS A 82 -7.83 6.81 9.27
C LYS A 82 -6.70 5.84 8.94
N VAL A 83 -6.38 5.70 7.65
CA VAL A 83 -5.28 4.83 7.18
C VAL A 83 -3.94 5.32 7.73
N LYS A 84 -3.66 6.62 7.61
CA LYS A 84 -2.47 7.29 8.16
C LYS A 84 -2.30 7.00 9.65
N GLN A 85 -3.39 7.10 10.42
CA GLN A 85 -3.36 6.80 11.86
C GLN A 85 -2.96 5.33 12.11
N LEU A 86 -3.58 4.37 11.41
CA LEU A 86 -3.24 2.95 11.58
C LEU A 86 -1.81 2.62 11.16
N LEU A 87 -1.34 3.21 10.06
CA LEU A 87 0.04 3.06 9.58
C LEU A 87 1.04 3.65 10.58
N THR A 88 0.72 4.80 11.17
CA THR A 88 1.54 5.43 12.22
C THR A 88 1.59 4.58 13.48
N ASP A 89 0.43 4.16 13.99
CA ASP A 89 0.32 3.38 15.23
C ASP A 89 0.97 2.00 15.12
N ASN A 90 1.09 1.47 13.89
CA ASN A 90 1.64 0.14 13.61
C ASN A 90 2.79 0.22 12.62
N PHE A 91 3.61 1.26 12.72
CA PHE A 91 4.67 1.54 11.74
C PHE A 91 5.58 0.35 11.47
N LEU A 92 6.06 -0.37 12.50
CA LEU A 92 6.95 -1.52 12.30
C LEU A 92 6.28 -2.69 11.54
N LEU A 93 4.96 -2.82 11.59
CA LEU A 93 4.21 -3.83 10.84
C LEU A 93 4.12 -3.43 9.36
N HIS A 94 3.91 -2.14 9.09
CA HIS A 94 3.59 -1.59 7.77
C HIS A 94 4.72 -0.76 7.15
N GLU A 95 5.92 -0.81 7.71
CA GLU A 95 7.08 -0.05 7.20
C GLU A 95 7.30 -0.38 5.71
N TYR A 96 7.26 -1.67 5.35
CA TYR A 96 7.38 -2.09 3.95
C TYR A 96 6.18 -1.66 3.09
N THR A 97 4.96 -1.63 3.64
CA THR A 97 3.78 -1.11 2.93
C THR A 97 3.98 0.37 2.58
N ILE A 98 4.36 1.20 3.55
CA ILE A 98 4.59 2.63 3.32
C ILE A 98 5.71 2.81 2.28
N TYR A 99 6.81 2.08 2.44
CA TYR A 99 7.93 2.10 1.48
C TYR A 99 7.50 1.74 0.06
N TYR A 100 6.79 0.61 -0.10
CA TYR A 100 6.33 0.10 -1.39
C TYR A 100 5.43 1.12 -2.09
N TRP A 101 4.48 1.69 -1.36
CA TRP A 101 3.52 2.64 -1.91
C TRP A 101 4.08 4.06 -2.09
N CYS A 102 5.28 4.37 -1.58
CA CYS A 102 6.00 5.58 -1.99
C CYS A 102 6.43 5.53 -3.47
N TYR A 103 6.58 4.34 -4.03
CA TYR A 103 7.19 4.12 -5.34
C TYR A 103 6.33 4.66 -6.49
N SER A 104 6.99 5.25 -7.48
CA SER A 104 6.42 5.60 -8.78
C SER A 104 7.43 5.19 -9.86
N LEU A 105 6.94 4.76 -11.03
CA LEU A 105 7.80 4.42 -12.17
C LEU A 105 8.41 5.67 -12.84
N SER A 106 7.87 6.85 -12.54
CA SER A 106 8.38 8.15 -12.96
C SER A 106 8.02 9.22 -11.92
N ASP A 107 8.66 10.39 -11.97
CA ASP A 107 8.21 11.56 -11.19
C ASP A 107 7.00 12.26 -11.83
N ASP A 108 6.47 11.72 -12.94
CA ASP A 108 5.21 12.17 -13.50
C ASP A 108 4.05 11.68 -12.63
N ILE A 109 3.12 12.59 -12.34
CA ILE A 109 1.91 12.29 -11.57
C ILE A 109 1.04 11.27 -12.31
N GLU A 110 1.13 11.21 -13.65
CA GLU A 110 0.34 10.28 -14.47
C GLU A 110 0.74 8.81 -14.30
N ASP A 111 1.98 8.50 -13.89
CA ASP A 111 2.47 7.13 -13.67
C ASP A 111 2.58 6.73 -12.18
N MET A 112 2.06 7.57 -11.28
CA MET A 112 2.18 7.41 -9.84
C MET A 112 0.85 6.93 -9.23
N PHE A 113 0.90 6.05 -8.22
CA PHE A 113 -0.29 5.73 -7.45
C PHE A 113 -0.82 6.99 -6.77
N VAL A 114 -2.14 7.18 -6.73
CA VAL A 114 -2.78 8.36 -6.12
C VAL A 114 -2.29 8.60 -4.68
N ILE A 115 -2.02 7.52 -3.96
CA ILE A 115 -1.60 7.56 -2.56
C ILE A 115 -0.10 7.84 -2.36
N SER A 116 0.73 7.75 -3.40
CA SER A 116 2.19 7.83 -3.25
C SER A 116 2.69 9.14 -2.65
N PRO A 117 2.18 10.35 -2.99
CA PRO A 117 2.60 11.58 -2.31
C PRO A 117 2.35 11.53 -0.80
N TYR A 118 1.20 10.99 -0.40
CA TYR A 118 0.81 10.86 1.00
C TYR A 118 1.66 9.84 1.76
N MET A 119 2.04 8.74 1.09
CA MET A 119 2.97 7.76 1.66
C MET A 119 4.39 8.32 1.81
N ARG A 120 4.86 9.14 0.85
CA ARG A 120 6.15 9.84 0.96
C ARG A 120 6.18 10.82 2.12
N ASP A 121 5.11 11.61 2.27
CA ASP A 121 4.97 12.52 3.40
C ASP A 121 4.95 11.76 4.73
N LEU A 122 4.17 10.68 4.82
CA LEU A 122 4.13 9.84 6.01
C LEU A 122 5.49 9.20 6.31
N TRP A 123 6.18 8.68 5.30
CA TRP A 123 7.53 8.12 5.47
C TRP A 123 8.48 9.15 6.07
N LYS A 124 8.49 10.36 5.50
CA LYS A 124 9.33 11.46 5.99
C LYS A 124 8.95 11.88 7.41
N GLU A 125 7.67 11.94 7.74
CA GLU A 125 7.20 12.23 9.10
C GLU A 125 7.69 11.19 10.12
N LEU A 126 7.67 9.90 9.76
CA LEU A 126 8.00 8.80 10.68
C LEU A 126 9.51 8.51 10.78
N THR A 127 10.27 8.75 9.71
CA THR A 127 11.69 8.36 9.61
C THR A 127 12.65 9.55 9.56
N GLY A 128 12.19 10.73 9.15
CA GLY A 128 13.02 11.89 8.85
C GLY A 128 13.73 11.83 7.48
N ASP A 129 13.61 10.72 6.75
CA ASP A 129 14.24 10.54 5.45
C ASP A 129 13.36 11.06 4.32
N ASN A 130 13.95 11.75 3.35
CA ASN A 130 13.26 12.03 2.09
C ASN A 130 13.23 10.78 1.20
N PHE A 131 12.10 10.58 0.52
CA PHE A 131 12.04 9.67 -0.61
C PHE A 131 12.95 10.21 -1.73
N VAL A 132 13.80 9.35 -2.29
CA VAL A 132 14.61 9.64 -3.47
C VAL A 132 14.20 8.59 -4.48
N SER A 133 13.58 9.03 -5.59
CA SER A 133 13.23 8.12 -6.68
C SER A 133 14.52 7.48 -7.20
N THR A 134 14.51 6.16 -7.38
CA THR A 134 15.68 5.40 -7.85
C THR A 134 15.83 5.42 -9.38
N TYR A 135 14.92 6.09 -10.09
CA TYR A 135 15.13 6.39 -11.51
C TYR A 135 15.91 7.69 -11.64
N ASP A 136 17.23 7.56 -11.75
CA ASP A 136 18.06 8.58 -12.36
C ASP A 136 17.90 8.43 -13.89
N GLU A 137 17.43 9.47 -14.60
CA GLU A 137 17.26 9.45 -16.07
C GLU A 137 18.57 9.11 -16.81
N THR A 138 19.70 9.08 -16.12
CA THR A 138 21.01 8.69 -16.66
C THR A 138 21.12 7.20 -17.03
N ASP A 139 20.30 6.32 -16.44
CA ASP A 139 20.39 4.86 -16.71
C ASP A 139 19.74 4.43 -18.04
N LEU A 140 18.96 5.31 -18.68
CA LEU A 140 18.34 5.06 -19.99
C LEU A 140 19.21 5.54 -21.17
N GLN A 141 20.29 6.28 -20.92
CA GLN A 141 21.19 6.75 -22.00
C GLN A 141 22.37 5.81 -22.29
N SER A 142 22.56 4.74 -21.51
CA SER A 142 23.64 3.76 -21.75
C SER A 142 23.29 2.62 -22.71
N GLU A 143 22.03 2.44 -23.11
CA GLU A 143 21.61 1.34 -24.01
C GLU A 143 21.43 1.73 -25.50
N ASN A 144 21.70 2.99 -25.88
CA ASN A 144 21.53 3.46 -27.27
C ASN A 144 22.84 3.90 -27.96
N ASN A 145 24.00 3.48 -27.46
CA ASN A 145 25.28 3.65 -28.15
C ASN A 145 25.93 2.28 -28.40
N ASP A 146 25.46 1.57 -29.42
CA ASP A 146 26.24 0.60 -30.19
C ASP A 146 25.73 0.54 -31.65
#